data_AF-A0A9Q5CE50-F1
#
_entry.id   AF-A0A9Q5CE50-F1
#
_cell.length_a   1.000
_cell.length_b   1.000
_cell.length_c   1.000
_cell.angle_alpha   90.00
_cell.angle_beta   90.00
_cell.angle_gamma   90.00
#
_symmetry.space_group_name_H-M   'P 1'
#
loop_
_entity.id
_entity.type
_entity.pdbx_description
1 polymer ?
#
loop_
_entity_poly.entity_id
_entity_poly.type
_entity_poly.pdbx_seq_one_letter_code
_entity_poly.pdbx_strand_id
1 'polypeptide(L)' 'MEYQIILPEDTGGHTLTATDWLYLTDNGVIMNKSEMRKFGIKVAELVATMRPDPEAQR' A
#
# COMPACT_ATOMS: atom_id res chain seq x y z
N MET A 1 -1.46 8.45 -3.76
CA MET A 1 -2.53 8.58 -2.75
C MET A 1 -1.85 8.71 -1.39
N GLU A 2 -2.35 9.55 -0.47
CA GLU A 2 -1.77 9.73 0.87
C GLU A 2 -2.84 9.53 1.93
N TYR A 3 -2.52 8.77 2.98
CA TYR A 3 -3.44 8.48 4.09
C TYR A 3 -2.69 8.18 5.39
N GLN A 4 -3.43 8.10 6.49
CA GLN A 4 -2.90 7.78 7.82
C GLN A 4 -3.26 6.33 8.18
N ILE A 5 -2.28 5.59 8.68
CA ILE A 5 -2.48 4.26 9.26
C ILE A 5 -2.29 4.40 10.76
N ILE A 6 -3.33 4.03 11.53
CA ILE A 6 -3.24 3.96 13.00
C ILE A 6 -2.93 2.51 13.34
N LEU A 7 -1.74 2.28 13.90
CA LEU A 7 -1.35 0.97 14.38
C LEU A 7 -2.17 0.61 15.64
N PRO A 8 -2.57 -0.66 15.80
CA PRO A 8 -3.20 -1.15 17.02
C PRO A 8 -2.42 -0.78 18.30
N GLU A 9 -3.14 -0.62 19.41
CA GLU A 9 -2.56 -0.23 20.72
C GLU A 9 -1.47 -1.20 21.20
N ASP A 10 -1.64 -2.51 20.99
CA ASP A 10 -0.66 -3.55 21.31
C ASP A 10 0.61 -3.47 20.46
N THR A 11 0.58 -2.72 19.36
CA THR A 11 1.73 -2.43 18.49
C THR A 11 2.26 -0.99 18.66
N GLY A 12 1.83 -0.29 19.72
CA GLY A 12 2.33 1.02 20.13
C GLY A 12 1.43 2.22 19.80
N GLY A 13 0.25 2.00 19.20
CA GLY A 13 -0.74 3.06 18.95
C GLY A 13 -0.24 4.19 18.03
N HIS A 14 0.79 3.93 17.23
CA HIS A 14 1.44 4.95 16.43
C HIS A 14 0.66 5.23 15.14
N THR A 15 0.62 6.49 14.74
CA THR A 15 0.14 6.90 13.41
C THR A 15 1.31 6.97 12.43
N LEU A 16 1.13 6.35 11.26
CA LEU A 16 2.05 6.41 10.12
C LEU A 16 1.40 7.15 8.95
N THR A 17 2.17 7.97 8.24
CA THR A 17 1.76 8.50 6.93
C THR A 17 2.14 7.49 5.86
N ALA A 18 1.18 7.01 5.09
CA ALA A 18 1.39 6.14 3.95
C ALA A 18 1.21 6.91 2.63
N THR A 19 2.12 6.68 1.69
CA THR A 19 2.01 7.17 0.31
C THR A 19 2.02 6.00 -0.66
N ASP A 20 0.97 5.91 -1.46
CA ASP A 20 0.75 4.82 -2.41
C ASP A 20 0.88 5.28 -3.86
N TRP A 21 1.55 4.45 -4.65
CA TRP A 21 1.56 4.50 -6.11
C TRP A 21 1.00 3.19 -6.67
N LEU A 22 -0.01 3.29 -7.54
CA LEU A 22 -0.57 2.15 -8.26
C LEU A 22 -0.14 2.22 -9.72
N TYR A 23 0.44 1.14 -10.21
CA TYR A 23 0.87 0.98 -11.59
C TYR A 23 0.03 -0.11 -12.25
N LEU A 24 -0.70 0.26 -13.30
CA LEU A 24 -1.38 -0.71 -14.16
C LEU A 24 -0.41 -1.15 -15.25
N THR A 25 -0.27 -2.46 -15.41
CA THR A 25 0.53 -3.07 -16.46
C THR A 25 -0.35 -3.52 -17.63
N ASP A 26 0.24 -3.77 -18.79
CA ASP A 26 -0.48 -4.12 -20.03
C ASP A 26 -1.33 -5.40 -19.91
N ASN A 27 -0.96 -6.33 -19.03
CA ASN A 27 -1.71 -7.56 -18.79
C ASN A 27 -2.80 -7.41 -17.71
N GLY A 28 -3.10 -6.18 -17.29
CA GLY A 28 -4.13 -5.87 -16.30
C GLY A 28 -3.68 -6.06 -14.85
N VAL A 29 -2.45 -6.49 -14.59
CA VAL A 29 -1.91 -6.59 -13.22
C VAL A 29 -1.67 -5.20 -12.66
N ILE A 30 -2.10 -4.97 -11.43
CA ILE A 30 -1.87 -3.73 -10.69
C ILE A 30 -0.79 -3.96 -9.64
N MET A 31 0.28 -3.17 -9.71
CA MET A 31 1.30 -3.12 -8.66
C MET A 31 1.07 -1.90 -7.78
N ASN A 32 0.82 -2.12 -6.49
CA ASN A 32 0.78 -1.06 -5.49
C ASN A 32 2.10 -1.03 -4.72
N LYS A 33 2.77 0.13 -4.71
CA LYS A 33 3.93 0.40 -3.86
C LYS A 33 3.49 1.42 -2.80
N SER A 34 3.58 1.04 -1.54
CA SER A 34 3.30 1.91 -0.39
C SER A 34 4.58 2.19 0.37
N GLU A 35 4.85 3.47 0.60
CA GLU A 35 5.89 3.91 1.53
C GLU A 35 5.25 4.46 2.81
N MET A 36 5.68 3.96 3.96
CA MET A 36 5.17 4.38 5.26
C MET A 36 6.24 5.15 6.03
N ARG A 37 5.88 6.34 6.52
CA ARG A 37 6.75 7.25 7.26
C ARG A 37 6.20 7.59 8.64
N LYS A 38 7.10 7.75 9.60
CA LYS A 38 6.83 8.34 10.92
C LYS A 38 7.78 9.51 11.14
N PHE A 39 7.24 10.68 11.45
CA PHE A 39 8.03 11.92 11.62
C PHE A 39 8.95 12.21 10.42
N GLY A 40 8.49 11.90 9.20
CA GLY A 40 9.27 12.08 7.97
C GLY A 40 10.31 10.99 7.69
N ILE A 41 10.56 10.06 8.61
CA ILE A 41 11.50 8.95 8.44
C ILE A 41 10.75 7.74 7.86
N LYS A 42 11.30 7.10 6.83
CA LYS A 42 10.75 5.86 6.27
C LYS A 42 10.93 4.72 7.27
N VAL A 43 9.82 4.10 7.67
CA VAL A 43 9.81 3.01 8.65
C VAL A 43 9.37 1.68 8.06
N ALA A 44 8.63 1.68 6.95
CA ALA A 44 8.23 0.47 6.25
C ALA A 44 7.97 0.73 4.76
N GLU A 45 7.99 -0.35 3.98
CA GLU A 45 7.55 -0.39 2.58
C GLU A 45 6.70 -1.64 2.36
N LEU A 46 5.63 -1.51 1.58
CA LEU A 46 4.82 -2.63 1.09
C LEU A 46 4.79 -2.59 -0.43
N VAL A 47 4.94 -3.75 -1.05
CA VAL A 47 4.72 -3.93 -2.49
C VAL A 47 3.69 -5.04 -2.67
N ALA A 48 2.51 -4.70 -3.16
CA ALA A 48 1.43 -5.62 -3.43
C ALA A 48 1.22 -5.78 -4.93
N THR A 49 0.96 -7.01 -5.37
CA THR A 49 0.63 -7.33 -6.76
C THR A 49 -0.78 -7.90 -6.81
N MET A 50 -1.69 -7.22 -7.50
CA MET A 50 -3.08 -7.60 -7.66
C MET A 50 -3.30 -8.07 -9.09
N ARG A 51 -3.74 -9.32 -9.25
CA ARG A 51 -4.08 -9.90 -10.55
C ARG A 51 -5.59 -9.80 -10.77
N PRO A 52 -6.04 -9.52 -12.00
CA PRO A 52 -7.46 -9.61 -12.34
C PRO A 52 -8.01 -11.00 -12.04
N ASP A 53 -9.28 -11.05 -11.64
CA ASP A 53 -10.01 -12.31 -11.57
C ASP A 53 -10.22 -12.85 -13.00
N PRO A 54 -9.72 -14.07 -13.33
CA PRO A 54 -9.93 -14.67 -14.64
C PRO A 54 -11.40 -14.83 -15.05
N GLU A 55 -12.32 -14.99 -14.09
CA GLU A 55 -13.74 -15.16 -14.39
C GLU A 55 -14.43 -13.85 -14.74
N ALA A 56 -13.97 -12.73 -14.16
CA ALA A 56 -14.47 -11.38 -14.49
C ALA A 56 -14.01 -10.89 -15.88
N GLN A 57 -13.09 -11.61 -16.54
CA GLN A 57 -12.59 -11.29 -17.88
C GLN A 57 -13.27 -12.09 -19.00
N ARG A 58 -14.14 -13.06 -18.67
CA ARG A 58 -14.96 -13.79 -19.65
C ARG A 58 -16.23 -13.03 -19.98
#